data_AF-A0A9E4AXQ4-F1
#
_entry.id   AF-A0A9E4AXQ4-F1
#
_cell.length_a   1.000
_cell.length_b   1.000
_cell.length_c   1.000
_cell.angle_alpha   90.00
_cell.angle_beta   90.00
_cell.angle_gamma   90.00
#
_symmetry.space_group_name_H-M   'P 1'
#
loop_
_entity.id
_entity.type
_entity.pdbx_description
1 polymer ?
#
loop_
_entity_poly.entity_id
_entity_poly.type
_entity_poly.pdbx_seq_one_letter_code
_entity_poly.pdbx_strand_id
1 'polypeptide(L)'
;MGNRIFDKLADTDLLARSPILVFAADPLASAGIKGLGQVQHPKPHYRTHAEFLQLQRDLVADGKLDGLLMTPADAETLALEENLFEDTPITPIVRMNSETAIWNPRFGVYTSSPSMPFQTVFPEDMQRYCEALIGPALECRVNLGLYSITLNNDPIADERMLQAYVQFAHVVGEIEGFDHLLEVFLPNVKMPGMDEEKRGMYVADSIVRTMSYLRKHQRPRFIKTAYTTANVWTELCQFDTTLVIGALGGPRQNARSTFALGHNVVSNGGRAILFGRTIFGEDDPIGFVQCLRRVLDGEDDPQNAHAEYQKLLRGSRNG
;
A
#
# COMPACT_ATOMS: atom_id res chain seq x y z
N MET A 1 -17.19 5.36 10.12
CA MET A 1 -16.18 4.66 9.29
C MET A 1 -15.38 5.69 8.52
N GLY A 2 -14.06 5.64 8.62
CA GLY A 2 -13.20 6.56 7.88
C GLY A 2 -13.25 6.35 6.37
N ASN A 3 -13.32 7.46 5.64
CA ASN A 3 -13.60 7.50 4.20
C ASN A 3 -12.67 8.46 3.43
N ARG A 4 -11.60 8.96 4.07
CA ARG A 4 -10.76 10.03 3.54
C ARG A 4 -10.16 9.73 2.16
N ILE A 5 -9.83 8.47 1.86
CA ILE A 5 -9.36 8.10 0.52
C ILE A 5 -10.43 8.39 -0.54
N PHE A 6 -11.68 7.98 -0.29
CA PHE A 6 -12.77 8.21 -1.23
C PHE A 6 -13.09 9.70 -1.36
N ASP A 7 -13.06 10.43 -0.26
CA ASP A 7 -13.27 11.88 -0.25
C ASP A 7 -12.21 12.59 -1.12
N LYS A 8 -10.94 12.18 -0.99
CA LYS A 8 -9.84 12.69 -1.84
C LYS A 8 -10.01 12.28 -3.30
N LEU A 9 -10.38 11.04 -3.61
CA LEU A 9 -10.59 10.59 -4.98
C LEU A 9 -11.77 11.29 -5.67
N ALA A 10 -12.76 11.77 -4.90
CA ALA A 10 -13.88 12.53 -5.40
C ALA A 10 -13.56 14.01 -5.68
N ASP A 11 -12.49 14.55 -5.08
CA ASP A 11 -12.04 15.94 -5.24
C ASP A 11 -10.61 15.98 -5.80
N THR A 12 -10.51 16.21 -7.11
CA THR A 12 -9.22 16.25 -7.82
C THR A 12 -8.29 17.36 -7.32
N ASP A 13 -8.84 18.49 -6.85
CA ASP A 13 -8.03 19.60 -6.35
C ASP A 13 -7.49 19.29 -4.95
N LEU A 14 -8.29 18.61 -4.13
CA LEU A 14 -7.82 18.10 -2.84
C LEU A 14 -6.75 17.03 -3.02
N LEU A 15 -6.96 16.07 -3.93
CA LEU A 15 -5.98 15.02 -4.22
C LEU A 15 -4.65 15.57 -4.74
N ALA A 16 -4.70 16.62 -5.57
CA ALA A 16 -3.50 17.28 -6.07
C ALA A 16 -2.72 18.01 -4.97
N ARG A 17 -3.42 18.62 -4.00
CA ARG A 17 -2.81 19.36 -2.89
C ARG A 17 -2.39 18.48 -1.72
N SER A 18 -3.09 17.38 -1.50
CA SER A 18 -2.78 16.40 -0.46
C SER A 18 -2.91 14.98 -1.01
N PRO A 19 -1.83 14.45 -1.61
CA PRO A 19 -1.77 13.09 -2.11
C PRO A 19 -2.12 12.06 -1.04
N ILE A 20 -2.68 10.92 -1.45
CA ILE A 20 -3.07 9.83 -0.54
C ILE A 20 -1.81 9.25 0.12
N LEU A 21 -1.82 9.14 1.45
CA LEU A 21 -0.76 8.50 2.25
C LEU A 21 -1.34 7.31 3.02
N VAL A 22 -0.97 6.09 2.62
CA VAL A 22 -1.40 4.86 3.29
C VAL A 22 -0.24 4.24 4.05
N PHE A 23 -0.50 3.83 5.28
CA PHE A 23 0.39 2.92 5.98
C PHE A 23 0.09 1.48 5.55
N ALA A 24 1.05 0.86 4.84
CA ALA A 24 0.99 -0.54 4.40
C ALA A 24 1.41 -1.46 5.55
N ALA A 25 0.45 -1.76 6.43
CA ALA A 25 0.60 -2.55 7.65
C ALA A 25 0.24 -4.04 7.45
N ASP A 26 0.57 -4.57 6.28
CA ASP A 26 0.37 -5.97 5.89
C ASP A 26 1.65 -6.84 5.79
N PRO A 27 2.80 -6.51 6.44
CA PRO A 27 4.06 -7.25 6.20
C PRO A 27 4.03 -8.71 6.69
N LEU A 28 3.05 -9.09 7.51
CA LEU A 28 2.82 -10.49 7.92
C LEU A 28 2.43 -11.38 6.73
N ALA A 29 1.76 -10.83 5.72
CA ALA A 29 1.47 -11.54 4.46
C ALA A 29 2.74 -11.88 3.66
N SER A 30 3.88 -11.27 4.01
CA SER A 30 5.16 -11.41 3.32
C SER A 30 6.18 -12.23 4.11
N ALA A 31 6.63 -11.73 5.26
CA ALA A 31 7.85 -12.21 5.92
C ALA A 31 7.61 -12.84 7.32
N GLY A 32 6.34 -13.02 7.70
CA GLY A 32 5.94 -13.65 8.97
C GLY A 32 6.60 -13.00 10.18
N ILE A 33 7.18 -13.82 11.07
CA ILE A 33 7.78 -13.40 12.36
C ILE A 33 8.74 -12.21 12.24
N LYS A 34 9.56 -12.14 11.17
CA LYS A 34 10.54 -11.04 10.99
C LYS A 34 9.98 -9.87 10.18
N GLY A 35 8.77 -9.98 9.65
CA GLY A 35 8.15 -8.99 8.76
C GLY A 35 7.81 -7.68 9.46
N LEU A 36 7.50 -7.73 10.76
CA LEU A 36 7.10 -6.57 11.56
C LEU A 36 8.26 -5.61 11.89
N GLY A 37 9.49 -5.94 11.50
CA GLY A 37 10.68 -5.14 11.80
C GLY A 37 11.20 -5.37 13.22
N GLN A 38 12.08 -4.47 13.66
CA GLN A 38 12.71 -4.51 14.97
C GLN A 38 12.42 -3.22 15.74
N VAL A 39 12.29 -3.35 17.05
CA VAL A 39 12.23 -2.24 18.00
C VAL A 39 13.59 -2.14 18.68
N GLN A 40 14.18 -0.94 18.73
CA GLN A 40 15.53 -0.75 19.30
C GLN A 40 15.54 -0.56 20.82
N HIS A 41 14.47 0.01 21.39
CA HIS A 41 14.37 0.40 22.79
C HIS A 41 13.17 -0.26 23.49
N PRO A 42 13.25 -0.59 24.79
CA PRO A 42 14.42 -0.44 25.68
C PRO A 42 15.53 -1.47 25.39
N LYS A 43 15.24 -2.57 24.69
CA LYS A 43 16.23 -3.52 24.19
C LYS A 43 15.89 -3.94 22.75
N PRO A 44 16.89 -4.15 21.88
CA PRO A 44 16.63 -4.61 20.51
C PRO A 44 15.90 -5.96 20.48
N HIS A 45 14.72 -6.00 19.86
CA HIS A 45 13.97 -7.24 19.64
C HIS A 45 13.16 -7.16 18.33
N TYR A 46 12.73 -8.32 17.82
CA TYR A 46 11.74 -8.35 16.73
C TYR A 46 10.40 -7.89 17.28
N ARG A 47 9.78 -6.94 16.59
CA ARG A 47 8.47 -6.43 16.99
C ARG A 47 7.46 -7.59 17.05
N THR A 48 6.74 -7.67 18.15
CA THR A 48 5.65 -8.63 18.35
C THR A 48 4.41 -8.17 17.59
N HIS A 49 3.46 -9.08 17.39
CA HIS A 49 2.18 -8.74 16.75
C HIS A 49 1.41 -7.69 17.55
N ALA A 50 1.35 -7.82 18.89
CA ALA A 50 0.68 -6.85 19.75
C ALA A 50 1.29 -5.44 19.66
N GLU A 51 2.62 -5.32 19.64
CA GLU A 51 3.30 -4.03 19.46
C GLU A 51 3.03 -3.43 18.07
N PHE A 52 2.87 -4.26 17.05
CA PHE A 52 2.55 -3.79 15.70
C PHE A 52 1.10 -3.34 15.57
N LEU A 53 0.15 -4.02 16.20
CA LEU A 53 -1.24 -3.54 16.32
C LEU A 53 -1.29 -2.22 17.09
N GLN A 54 -0.50 -2.08 18.16
CA GLN A 54 -0.44 -0.81 18.89
C GLN A 54 0.09 0.34 18.02
N LEU A 55 1.18 0.10 17.26
CA LEU A 55 1.69 1.09 16.31
C LEU A 55 0.62 1.52 15.28
N GLN A 56 -0.20 0.57 14.80
CA GLN A 56 -1.31 0.87 13.91
C GLN A 56 -2.34 1.79 14.56
N ARG A 57 -2.74 1.52 15.82
CA ARG A 57 -3.64 2.40 16.57
C ARG A 57 -3.07 3.81 16.74
N ASP A 58 -1.80 3.90 17.12
CA ASP A 58 -1.14 5.19 17.37
C ASP A 58 -1.07 6.04 16.09
N LEU A 59 -0.77 5.43 14.94
CA LEU A 59 -0.74 6.11 13.64
C LEU A 59 -2.14 6.50 13.14
N VAL A 60 -3.17 5.71 13.43
CA VAL A 60 -4.56 6.07 13.14
C VAL A 60 -5.00 7.25 14.01
N ALA A 61 -4.64 7.25 15.30
CA ALA A 61 -4.95 8.33 16.24
C ALA A 61 -4.24 9.66 15.90
N ASP A 62 -3.00 9.61 15.40
CA ASP A 62 -2.27 10.79 14.90
C ASP A 62 -2.97 11.45 13.69
N GLY A 63 -3.75 10.67 12.94
CA GLY A 63 -4.68 11.20 11.93
C GLY A 63 -4.02 11.80 10.68
N LYS A 64 -2.71 11.61 10.47
CA LYS A 64 -1.96 12.09 9.30
C LYS A 64 -1.98 11.15 8.10
N LEU A 65 -2.36 9.90 8.30
CA LEU A 65 -2.60 8.95 7.23
C LEU A 65 -3.91 9.27 6.50
N ASP A 66 -4.11 8.69 5.33
CA ASP A 66 -5.38 8.67 4.61
C ASP A 66 -6.03 7.28 4.67
N GLY A 67 -5.21 6.23 4.78
CA GLY A 67 -5.70 4.88 4.99
C GLY A 67 -4.72 3.97 5.72
N LEU A 68 -5.24 2.85 6.21
CA LEU A 68 -4.50 1.77 6.83
C LEU A 68 -4.75 0.47 6.08
N LEU A 69 -3.71 -0.09 5.46
CA LEU A 69 -3.77 -1.41 4.82
C LEU A 69 -3.37 -2.50 5.79
N MET A 70 -4.25 -3.47 5.97
CA MET A 70 -4.14 -4.54 6.97
C MET A 70 -4.16 -5.91 6.29
N THR A 71 -3.66 -6.93 7.00
CA THR A 71 -4.03 -8.32 6.68
C THR A 71 -5.48 -8.59 7.10
N PRO A 72 -6.16 -9.62 6.56
CA PRO A 72 -7.49 -10.00 7.02
C PRO A 72 -7.55 -10.30 8.53
N ALA A 73 -6.50 -10.90 9.10
CA ALA A 73 -6.45 -11.16 10.53
C ALA A 73 -6.34 -9.87 11.37
N ASP A 74 -5.53 -8.90 10.93
CA ASP A 74 -5.41 -7.61 11.63
C ASP A 74 -6.69 -6.77 11.49
N ALA A 75 -7.38 -6.89 10.36
CA ALA A 75 -8.64 -6.19 10.12
C ALA A 75 -9.78 -6.73 10.99
N GLU A 76 -9.82 -8.04 11.24
CA GLU A 76 -10.76 -8.64 12.19
C GLU A 76 -10.61 -7.98 13.57
N THR A 77 -9.39 -7.92 14.09
CA THR A 77 -9.12 -7.26 15.38
C THR A 77 -9.40 -5.75 15.35
N LEU A 78 -8.76 -5.00 14.45
CA LEU A 78 -8.79 -3.54 14.50
C LEU A 78 -10.11 -2.96 14.01
N ALA A 79 -10.68 -3.49 12.92
CA ALA A 79 -11.88 -2.94 12.32
C ALA A 79 -13.17 -3.53 12.89
N LEU A 80 -13.21 -4.83 13.22
CA LEU A 80 -14.43 -5.48 13.71
C LEU A 80 -14.51 -5.50 15.24
N GLU A 81 -13.50 -6.07 15.91
CA GLU A 81 -13.55 -6.27 17.36
C GLU A 81 -13.39 -4.95 18.12
N GLU A 82 -12.52 -4.06 17.63
CA GLU A 82 -12.17 -2.79 18.28
C GLU A 82 -12.91 -1.57 17.72
N ASN A 83 -13.58 -1.68 16.57
CA ASN A 83 -14.24 -0.57 15.86
C ASN A 83 -13.31 0.66 15.67
N LEU A 84 -12.01 0.45 15.44
CA LEU A 84 -11.00 1.51 15.40
C LEU A 84 -11.32 2.64 14.41
N PHE A 85 -12.09 2.32 13.36
CA PHE A 85 -12.38 3.23 12.25
C PHE A 85 -13.70 3.99 12.37
N GLU A 86 -14.44 3.85 13.47
CA GLU A 86 -15.77 4.47 13.62
C GLU A 86 -15.69 6.01 13.65
N ASP A 87 -14.86 6.55 14.54
CA ASP A 87 -14.70 7.99 14.83
C ASP A 87 -13.42 8.62 14.24
N THR A 88 -12.91 8.04 13.16
CA THR A 88 -11.71 8.55 12.48
C THR A 88 -11.94 8.64 10.97
N PRO A 89 -11.35 9.62 10.27
CA PRO A 89 -11.45 9.72 8.83
C PRO A 89 -10.56 8.70 8.08
N ILE A 90 -9.67 7.98 8.76
CA ILE A 90 -8.73 7.04 8.12
C ILE A 90 -9.49 5.88 7.45
N THR A 91 -9.26 5.67 6.16
CA THR A 91 -9.90 4.59 5.41
C THR A 91 -9.26 3.22 5.70
N PRO A 92 -10.00 2.23 6.20
CA PRO A 92 -9.49 0.87 6.36
C PRO A 92 -9.41 0.14 5.01
N ILE A 93 -8.32 -0.59 4.82
CA ILE A 93 -8.04 -1.34 3.58
C ILE A 93 -7.62 -2.76 3.96
N VAL A 94 -8.13 -3.76 3.25
CA VAL A 94 -7.76 -5.17 3.49
C VAL A 94 -6.99 -5.73 2.31
N ARG A 95 -5.89 -6.44 2.57
CA ARG A 95 -5.18 -7.22 1.57
C ARG A 95 -6.01 -8.44 1.15
N MET A 96 -6.40 -8.47 -0.11
CA MET A 96 -7.29 -9.47 -0.71
C MET A 96 -6.55 -10.66 -1.30
N ASN A 97 -5.25 -10.52 -1.56
CA ASN A 97 -4.41 -11.60 -2.05
C ASN A 97 -2.95 -11.46 -1.57
N SER A 98 -2.18 -12.55 -1.66
CA SER A 98 -0.74 -12.56 -1.38
C SER A 98 -0.05 -13.46 -2.39
N GLU A 99 0.30 -12.91 -3.55
CA GLU A 99 1.04 -13.65 -4.57
C GLU A 99 2.44 -14.09 -4.10
N THR A 100 2.96 -15.17 -4.66
CA THR A 100 4.19 -15.78 -4.13
C THR A 100 5.45 -14.91 -4.29
N ALA A 101 5.42 -13.88 -5.14
CA ALA A 101 6.52 -12.90 -5.25
C ALA A 101 6.80 -12.16 -3.94
N ILE A 102 5.81 -12.00 -3.07
CA ILE A 102 5.99 -11.32 -1.79
C ILE A 102 6.26 -12.30 -0.63
N TRP A 103 6.28 -13.62 -0.86
CA TRP A 103 6.52 -14.61 0.19
C TRP A 103 8.00 -14.69 0.53
N ASN A 104 8.37 -14.15 1.68
CA ASN A 104 9.75 -14.03 2.15
C ASN A 104 9.96 -14.70 3.54
N PRO A 105 9.55 -15.98 3.74
CA PRO A 105 9.90 -16.68 4.96
C PRO A 105 11.41 -16.92 5.04
N ARG A 106 11.92 -17.13 6.25
CA ARG A 106 13.32 -17.53 6.46
C ARG A 106 13.63 -18.78 5.63
N PHE A 107 14.75 -18.75 4.89
CA PHE A 107 15.18 -19.82 3.98
C PHE A 107 14.26 -20.08 2.77
N GLY A 108 13.25 -19.23 2.55
CA GLY A 108 12.39 -19.30 1.38
C GLY A 108 13.13 -18.87 0.11
N VAL A 109 12.76 -19.48 -1.02
CA VAL A 109 13.31 -19.16 -2.35
C VAL A 109 12.22 -18.78 -3.35
N TYR A 110 11.03 -18.38 -2.88
CA TYR A 110 9.88 -18.09 -3.75
C TYR A 110 10.16 -17.02 -4.80
N THR A 111 11.06 -16.08 -4.51
CA THR A 111 11.45 -15.02 -5.45
C THR A 111 12.35 -15.50 -6.59
N SER A 112 12.81 -16.76 -6.61
CA SER A 112 13.62 -17.32 -7.70
C SER A 112 12.79 -17.86 -8.87
N SER A 113 11.47 -17.91 -8.74
CA SER A 113 10.55 -18.41 -9.76
C SER A 113 9.44 -17.38 -10.05
N PRO A 114 8.81 -17.39 -11.23
CA PRO A 114 7.70 -16.49 -11.53
C PRO A 114 6.60 -16.56 -10.46
N SER A 115 6.03 -15.40 -10.14
CA SER A 115 4.97 -15.26 -9.15
C SER A 115 3.75 -16.11 -9.49
N MET A 116 3.14 -16.72 -8.48
CA MET A 116 1.86 -17.43 -8.59
C MET A 116 0.78 -16.67 -7.83
N PRO A 117 -0.44 -16.53 -8.39
CA PRO A 117 -1.54 -15.87 -7.70
C PRO A 117 -2.01 -16.72 -6.52
N PHE A 118 -2.36 -16.07 -5.42
CA PHE A 118 -2.99 -16.68 -4.25
C PHE A 118 -3.93 -15.67 -3.60
N GLN A 119 -5.23 -15.98 -3.58
CA GLN A 119 -6.26 -15.12 -3.00
C GLN A 119 -6.44 -15.45 -1.53
N THR A 120 -6.48 -14.42 -0.69
CA THR A 120 -6.62 -14.56 0.77
C THR A 120 -8.05 -14.28 1.25
N VAL A 121 -8.81 -13.50 0.49
CA VAL A 121 -10.21 -13.17 0.77
C VAL A 121 -11.03 -13.35 -0.50
N PHE A 122 -12.12 -14.12 -0.43
CA PHE A 122 -13.02 -14.32 -1.55
C PHE A 122 -14.08 -13.21 -1.58
N PRO A 123 -14.44 -12.65 -2.75
CA PRO A 123 -15.46 -11.59 -2.83
C PRO A 123 -16.82 -12.00 -2.26
N GLU A 124 -17.20 -13.28 -2.33
CA GLU A 124 -18.41 -13.81 -1.71
C GLU A 124 -18.33 -13.77 -0.18
N ASP A 125 -17.13 -13.96 0.36
CA ASP A 125 -16.87 -13.80 1.78
C ASP A 125 -16.85 -12.32 2.19
N MET A 126 -16.66 -11.35 1.28
CA MET A 126 -16.73 -9.93 1.63
C MET A 126 -18.14 -9.47 2.00
N GLN A 127 -19.16 -9.98 1.30
CA GLN A 127 -20.55 -9.79 1.72
C GLN A 127 -20.75 -10.35 3.15
N ARG A 128 -20.06 -11.45 3.48
CA ARG A 128 -20.20 -12.16 4.76
C ARG A 128 -19.27 -11.70 5.88
N TYR A 129 -18.13 -11.10 5.56
CA TYR A 129 -17.19 -10.48 6.48
C TYR A 129 -17.90 -9.33 7.24
N CYS A 130 -18.98 -8.82 6.65
CA CYS A 130 -19.87 -7.82 7.22
C CYS A 130 -21.16 -8.40 7.84
N GLU A 131 -21.51 -9.67 7.60
CA GLU A 131 -22.79 -10.27 8.04
C GLU A 131 -22.66 -11.38 9.09
N ALA A 132 -21.53 -12.08 9.20
CA ALA A 132 -21.44 -13.35 9.92
C ALA A 132 -20.85 -13.31 11.35
N LEU A 133 -20.40 -12.16 11.84
CA LEU A 133 -19.87 -12.02 13.21
C LEU A 133 -20.59 -10.89 13.94
N ILE A 134 -21.63 -11.29 14.68
CA ILE A 134 -22.33 -10.56 15.76
C ILE A 134 -23.49 -9.63 15.33
N GLY A 135 -24.72 -10.16 15.34
CA GLY A 135 -25.94 -9.39 15.59
C GLY A 135 -26.33 -8.36 14.51
N PRO A 136 -27.28 -7.45 14.78
CA PRO A 136 -27.83 -6.49 13.80
C PRO A 136 -26.83 -5.39 13.39
N ALA A 137 -25.53 -5.68 13.36
CA ALA A 137 -24.46 -4.80 12.93
C ALA A 137 -24.31 -4.87 11.41
N LEU A 138 -25.21 -4.21 10.70
CA LEU A 138 -25.16 -3.92 9.27
C LEU A 138 -24.02 -2.97 8.86
N GLU A 139 -22.94 -2.82 9.65
CA GLU A 139 -22.03 -1.68 9.49
C GLU A 139 -20.53 -1.97 9.67
N CYS A 140 -20.06 -3.22 9.56
CA CYS A 140 -18.67 -3.39 9.17
C CYS A 140 -18.51 -2.87 7.73
N ARG A 141 -17.77 -1.78 7.53
CA ARG A 141 -17.63 -1.12 6.22
C ARG A 141 -16.18 -1.02 5.77
N VAL A 142 -15.39 -2.11 5.90
CA VAL A 142 -14.15 -2.19 5.12
C VAL A 142 -14.54 -2.35 3.66
N ASN A 143 -14.53 -1.22 2.95
CA ASN A 143 -15.04 -1.08 1.60
C ASN A 143 -13.93 -0.92 0.55
N LEU A 144 -12.67 -1.09 0.95
CA LEU A 144 -11.52 -0.99 0.06
C LEU A 144 -10.60 -2.20 0.22
N GLY A 145 -10.42 -2.97 -0.85
CA GLY A 145 -9.44 -4.05 -0.92
C GLY A 145 -8.13 -3.61 -1.59
N LEU A 146 -7.05 -4.36 -1.37
CA LEU A 146 -5.85 -4.31 -2.20
C LEU A 146 -5.58 -5.70 -2.79
N TYR A 147 -5.44 -5.75 -4.11
CA TYR A 147 -5.01 -6.93 -4.86
C TYR A 147 -3.68 -6.65 -5.53
N SER A 148 -2.73 -7.57 -5.49
CA SER A 148 -1.42 -7.45 -6.12
C SER A 148 -1.19 -8.43 -7.26
N ILE A 149 -0.43 -8.00 -8.26
CA ILE A 149 0.04 -8.83 -9.37
C ILE A 149 1.52 -8.56 -9.66
N THR A 150 2.21 -9.59 -10.14
CA THR A 150 3.57 -9.53 -10.65
C THR A 150 3.62 -10.26 -11.99
N LEU A 151 3.96 -9.53 -13.05
CA LEU A 151 4.17 -10.10 -14.38
C LEU A 151 5.66 -10.24 -14.63
N ASN A 152 6.08 -11.38 -15.18
CA ASN A 152 7.48 -11.80 -15.33
C ASN A 152 7.93 -11.93 -16.78
N ASN A 153 7.11 -11.45 -17.74
CA ASN A 153 7.34 -11.60 -19.18
C ASN A 153 7.42 -13.09 -19.58
N ASP A 154 6.63 -13.91 -18.90
CA ASP A 154 6.48 -15.34 -19.16
C ASP A 154 5.01 -15.57 -19.52
N PRO A 155 4.68 -15.98 -20.76
CA PRO A 155 3.30 -16.06 -21.21
C PRO A 155 2.41 -16.94 -20.33
N ILE A 156 2.94 -18.03 -19.78
CA ILE A 156 2.16 -18.99 -19.00
C ILE A 156 1.91 -18.44 -17.59
N ALA A 157 2.96 -17.93 -16.94
CA ALA A 157 2.83 -17.34 -15.61
C ALA A 157 1.97 -16.06 -15.63
N ASP A 158 2.17 -15.21 -16.63
CA ASP A 158 1.49 -13.93 -16.75
C ASP A 158 0.02 -14.12 -17.16
N GLU A 159 -0.30 -15.09 -18.03
CA GLU A 159 -1.69 -15.48 -18.29
C GLU A 159 -2.39 -15.89 -17.00
N ARG A 160 -1.78 -16.79 -16.22
CA ARG A 160 -2.37 -17.27 -14.96
C ARG A 160 -2.60 -16.15 -13.95
N MET A 161 -1.64 -15.23 -13.82
CA MET A 161 -1.74 -14.06 -12.94
C MET A 161 -2.87 -13.11 -13.40
N LEU A 162 -2.93 -12.80 -14.70
CA LEU A 162 -3.93 -11.90 -15.26
C LEU A 162 -5.33 -12.51 -15.21
N GLN A 163 -5.49 -13.81 -15.46
CA GLN A 163 -6.77 -14.50 -15.32
C GLN A 163 -7.31 -14.37 -13.88
N ALA A 164 -6.46 -14.60 -12.87
CA ALA A 164 -6.85 -14.45 -11.47
C ALA A 164 -7.28 -13.03 -11.13
N TYR A 165 -6.52 -12.01 -11.57
CA TYR A 165 -6.87 -10.62 -11.30
C TYR A 165 -8.12 -10.15 -12.06
N VAL A 166 -8.25 -10.48 -13.34
CA VAL A 166 -9.42 -10.07 -14.14
C VAL A 166 -10.70 -10.72 -13.61
N GLN A 167 -10.64 -11.98 -13.18
CA GLN A 167 -11.76 -12.64 -12.51
C GLN A 167 -12.13 -11.93 -11.21
N PHE A 168 -11.14 -11.63 -10.35
CA PHE A 168 -11.35 -10.86 -9.13
C PHE A 168 -12.00 -9.50 -9.41
N ALA A 169 -11.46 -8.73 -10.37
CA ALA A 169 -11.95 -7.41 -10.73
C ALA A 169 -13.38 -7.44 -11.30
N HIS A 170 -13.72 -8.48 -12.07
CA HIS A 170 -15.08 -8.69 -12.55
C HIS A 170 -16.06 -8.92 -11.40
N VAL A 171 -15.72 -9.75 -10.41
CA VAL A 171 -16.60 -10.02 -9.28
C VAL A 171 -16.72 -8.78 -8.39
N VAL A 172 -15.62 -8.14 -8.03
CA VAL A 172 -15.61 -6.92 -7.21
C VAL A 172 -16.41 -5.79 -7.85
N GLY A 173 -16.29 -5.60 -9.17
CA GLY A 173 -17.03 -4.55 -9.87
C GLY A 173 -18.56 -4.71 -9.86
N GLU A 174 -19.09 -5.87 -9.44
CA GLU A 174 -20.53 -6.11 -9.25
C GLU A 174 -20.97 -5.96 -7.78
N ILE A 175 -20.04 -5.76 -6.84
CA ILE A 175 -20.34 -5.57 -5.42
C ILE A 175 -20.52 -4.07 -5.17
N GLU A 176 -21.77 -3.64 -4.99
CA GLU A 176 -22.08 -2.25 -4.68
C GLU A 176 -21.40 -1.80 -3.39
N GLY A 177 -20.71 -0.66 -3.44
CA GLY A 177 -20.07 -0.06 -2.28
C GLY A 177 -18.76 -0.72 -1.86
N PHE A 178 -18.23 -1.69 -2.60
CA PHE A 178 -16.88 -2.23 -2.40
C PHE A 178 -15.98 -1.92 -3.60
N ASP A 179 -14.78 -1.45 -3.31
CA ASP A 179 -13.79 -1.03 -4.29
C ASP A 179 -12.45 -1.72 -4.03
N HIS A 180 -11.52 -1.62 -4.97
CA HIS A 180 -10.17 -2.14 -4.79
C HIS A 180 -9.08 -1.21 -5.32
N LEU A 181 -7.87 -1.48 -4.84
CA LEU A 181 -6.60 -0.97 -5.33
C LEU A 181 -5.87 -2.11 -6.03
N LEU A 182 -5.06 -1.76 -7.03
CA LEU A 182 -4.17 -2.71 -7.69
C LEU A 182 -2.72 -2.38 -7.35
N GLU A 183 -1.99 -3.32 -6.75
CA GLU A 183 -0.54 -3.27 -6.59
C GLU A 183 0.14 -4.05 -7.71
N VAL A 184 0.93 -3.38 -8.54
CA VAL A 184 1.70 -4.02 -9.62
C VAL A 184 3.18 -3.94 -9.26
N PHE A 185 3.78 -5.09 -8.97
CA PHE A 185 5.21 -5.17 -8.68
C PHE A 185 6.04 -5.19 -9.97
N LEU A 186 7.31 -4.80 -9.83
CA LEU A 186 8.30 -5.15 -10.84
C LEU A 186 8.43 -6.68 -10.91
N PRO A 187 8.79 -7.22 -12.10
CA PRO A 187 9.13 -8.63 -12.27
C PRO A 187 10.05 -9.11 -11.14
N ASN A 188 9.66 -10.21 -10.49
CA ASN A 188 10.37 -10.74 -9.33
C ASN A 188 11.54 -11.63 -9.73
N VAL A 189 11.49 -12.24 -10.92
CA VAL A 189 12.64 -12.95 -11.49
C VAL A 189 13.51 -12.02 -12.33
N LYS A 190 14.83 -12.27 -12.30
CA LYS A 190 15.79 -11.49 -13.08
C LYS A 190 15.61 -11.79 -14.56
N MET A 191 15.35 -10.75 -15.34
CA MET A 191 15.31 -10.82 -16.80
C MET A 191 16.60 -10.23 -17.38
N PRO A 192 17.39 -11.01 -18.13
CA PRO A 192 18.58 -10.50 -18.81
C PRO A 192 18.25 -9.31 -19.73
N GLY A 193 19.05 -8.25 -19.67
CA GLY A 193 18.88 -7.05 -20.51
C GLY A 193 17.87 -6.01 -20.00
N MET A 194 17.15 -6.30 -18.92
CA MET A 194 16.16 -5.42 -18.30
C MET A 194 16.78 -4.61 -17.16
N ASP A 195 17.30 -3.43 -17.48
CA ASP A 195 17.67 -2.41 -16.49
C ASP A 195 16.42 -1.82 -15.80
N GLU A 196 16.64 -0.94 -14.82
CA GLU A 196 15.55 -0.35 -14.04
C GLU A 196 14.53 0.41 -14.89
N GLU A 197 15.00 1.17 -15.89
CA GLU A 197 14.14 1.93 -16.80
C GLU A 197 13.28 0.99 -17.65
N LYS A 198 13.87 -0.06 -18.26
CA LYS A 198 13.13 -1.06 -19.03
C LYS A 198 12.14 -1.85 -18.21
N ARG A 199 12.48 -2.19 -16.96
CA ARG A 199 11.52 -2.81 -16.03
C ARG A 199 10.35 -1.88 -15.73
N GLY A 200 10.62 -0.59 -15.57
CA GLY A 200 9.60 0.44 -15.42
C GLY A 200 8.68 0.52 -16.64
N MET A 201 9.25 0.66 -17.84
CA MET A 201 8.48 0.72 -19.10
C MET A 201 7.60 -0.53 -19.28
N TYR A 202 8.16 -1.71 -19.07
CA TYR A 202 7.41 -2.97 -19.13
C TYR A 202 6.20 -3.01 -18.17
N VAL A 203 6.39 -2.53 -16.94
CA VAL A 203 5.30 -2.47 -15.95
C VAL A 203 4.26 -1.42 -16.32
N ALA A 204 4.68 -0.25 -16.81
CA ALA A 204 3.78 0.80 -17.28
C ALA A 204 2.88 0.29 -18.42
N ASP A 205 3.47 -0.34 -19.45
CA ASP A 205 2.72 -0.96 -20.56
C ASP A 205 1.77 -2.05 -20.08
N SER A 206 2.24 -2.87 -19.13
CA SER A 206 1.44 -3.94 -18.53
C SER A 206 0.25 -3.41 -17.75
N ILE A 207 0.42 -2.32 -17.00
CA ILE A 207 -0.66 -1.64 -16.28
C ILE A 207 -1.71 -1.17 -17.28
N VAL A 208 -1.30 -0.37 -18.28
CA VAL A 208 -2.20 0.19 -19.29
C VAL A 208 -2.97 -0.90 -20.02
N ARG A 209 -2.26 -1.94 -20.47
CA ARG A 209 -2.85 -3.10 -21.14
C ARG A 209 -3.86 -3.81 -20.24
N THR A 210 -3.53 -4.04 -18.96
CA THR A 210 -4.45 -4.69 -18.02
C THR A 210 -5.71 -3.86 -17.79
N MET A 211 -5.58 -2.53 -17.66
CA MET A 211 -6.73 -1.63 -17.48
C MET A 211 -7.64 -1.58 -18.72
N SER A 212 -7.12 -1.90 -19.90
CA SER A 212 -7.91 -1.97 -21.15
C SER A 212 -8.87 -3.17 -21.19
N TYR A 213 -8.66 -4.20 -20.37
CA TYR A 213 -9.55 -5.35 -20.27
C TYR A 213 -10.78 -5.11 -19.40
N LEU A 214 -10.79 -4.02 -18.62
CA LEU A 214 -11.76 -3.76 -17.57
C LEU A 214 -12.66 -2.58 -17.91
N ARG A 215 -13.95 -2.69 -17.57
CA ARG A 215 -14.91 -1.57 -17.59
C ARG A 215 -14.61 -0.61 -16.43
N LYS A 216 -15.13 0.62 -16.53
CA LYS A 216 -14.88 1.68 -15.53
C LYS A 216 -15.17 1.24 -14.08
N HIS A 217 -16.28 0.54 -13.84
CA HIS A 217 -16.66 0.06 -12.50
C HIS A 217 -15.84 -1.15 -12.01
N GLN A 218 -15.08 -1.80 -12.88
CA GLN A 218 -14.20 -2.93 -12.55
C GLN A 218 -12.75 -2.50 -12.37
N ARG A 219 -12.41 -1.25 -12.71
CA ARG A 219 -11.06 -0.72 -12.56
C ARG A 219 -10.77 -0.42 -11.09
N PRO A 220 -9.51 -0.58 -10.66
CA PRO A 220 -9.10 -0.17 -9.32
C PRO A 220 -9.23 1.35 -9.16
N ARG A 221 -9.50 1.82 -7.95
CA ARG A 221 -9.57 3.24 -7.61
C ARG A 221 -8.24 3.97 -7.80
N PHE A 222 -7.14 3.29 -7.52
CA PHE A 222 -5.79 3.72 -7.89
C PHE A 222 -4.84 2.53 -7.95
N ILE A 223 -3.68 2.75 -8.58
CA ILE A 223 -2.66 1.74 -8.83
C ILE A 223 -1.42 2.05 -8.00
N LYS A 224 -0.90 1.06 -7.30
CA LYS A 224 0.36 1.12 -6.55
C LYS A 224 1.46 0.41 -7.36
N THR A 225 2.55 1.09 -7.70
CA THR A 225 3.69 0.45 -8.37
C THR A 225 5.03 1.06 -7.96
N ALA A 226 6.14 0.52 -8.46
CA ALA A 226 7.48 1.01 -8.16
C ALA A 226 7.79 2.30 -8.93
N TYR A 227 8.28 3.31 -8.20
CA TYR A 227 8.96 4.44 -8.83
C TYR A 227 10.34 3.98 -9.32
N THR A 228 10.53 3.91 -10.64
CA THR A 228 11.79 3.50 -11.27
C THR A 228 12.59 4.73 -11.70
N THR A 229 12.21 5.37 -12.81
CA THR A 229 12.80 6.63 -13.28
C THR A 229 11.75 7.73 -13.36
N ALA A 230 12.17 8.99 -13.30
CA ALA A 230 11.27 10.14 -13.43
C ALA A 230 10.55 10.18 -14.78
N ASN A 231 11.24 9.80 -15.86
CA ASN A 231 10.69 9.78 -17.21
C ASN A 231 9.55 8.76 -17.32
N VAL A 232 9.81 7.50 -16.94
CA VAL A 232 8.80 6.44 -16.98
C VAL A 232 7.62 6.76 -16.06
N TRP A 233 7.89 7.29 -14.87
CA TRP A 233 6.84 7.68 -13.93
C TRP A 233 5.94 8.77 -14.48
N THR A 234 6.54 9.82 -15.05
CA THR A 234 5.82 10.94 -15.67
C THR A 234 4.99 10.46 -16.86
N GLU A 235 5.58 9.63 -17.72
CA GLU A 235 4.90 9.02 -18.88
C GLU A 235 3.66 8.24 -18.43
N LEU A 236 3.80 7.34 -17.45
CA LEU A 236 2.68 6.55 -16.93
C LEU A 236 1.57 7.44 -16.32
N CYS A 237 1.94 8.47 -15.54
CA CYS A 237 0.97 9.36 -14.92
C CYS A 237 0.24 10.26 -15.94
N GLN A 238 0.88 10.59 -17.07
CA GLN A 238 0.31 11.47 -18.10
C GLN A 238 -0.45 10.71 -19.19
N PHE A 239 -0.20 9.41 -19.36
CA PHE A 239 -0.80 8.59 -20.42
C PHE A 239 -2.35 8.55 -20.33
N ASP A 240 -2.89 8.27 -19.15
CA ASP A 240 -4.33 8.29 -18.86
C ASP A 240 -4.56 8.91 -17.48
N THR A 241 -4.99 10.17 -17.46
CA THR A 241 -5.21 10.93 -16.22
C THR A 241 -6.38 10.41 -15.37
N THR A 242 -7.16 9.45 -15.88
CA THR A 242 -8.17 8.74 -15.08
C THR A 242 -7.55 7.64 -14.21
N LEU A 243 -6.30 7.24 -14.48
CA LEU A 243 -5.54 6.32 -13.64
C LEU A 243 -4.76 7.09 -12.59
N VAL A 244 -5.22 7.01 -11.35
CA VAL A 244 -4.46 7.54 -10.21
C VAL A 244 -3.29 6.59 -9.92
N ILE A 245 -2.06 7.09 -10.04
CA ILE A 245 -0.84 6.30 -9.82
C ILE A 245 -0.20 6.66 -8.49
N GLY A 246 0.18 5.65 -7.74
CA GLY A 246 0.84 5.76 -6.45
C GLY A 246 2.05 4.85 -6.29
N ALA A 247 2.96 5.26 -5.41
CA ALA A 247 4.24 4.59 -5.25
C ALA A 247 4.28 3.63 -4.06
N LEU A 248 4.95 2.49 -4.25
CA LEU A 248 5.41 1.63 -3.17
C LEU A 248 6.74 2.13 -2.58
N GLY A 249 6.97 1.88 -1.29
CA GLY A 249 8.15 2.39 -0.56
C GLY A 249 9.48 1.69 -0.83
N GLY A 250 9.47 0.62 -1.62
CA GLY A 250 10.68 -0.15 -1.94
C GLY A 250 11.36 -0.76 -0.71
N PRO A 251 12.59 -1.26 -0.85
CA PRO A 251 13.44 -1.61 0.29
C PRO A 251 13.83 -0.33 1.06
N ARG A 252 13.73 -0.37 2.39
CA ARG A 252 14.12 0.77 3.23
C ARG A 252 15.61 1.07 3.06
N GLN A 253 15.94 2.35 2.85
CA GLN A 253 17.30 2.85 2.90
C GLN A 253 17.50 3.75 4.13
N ASN A 254 16.85 4.92 4.15
CA ASN A 254 16.82 5.85 5.30
C ASN A 254 15.70 6.90 5.15
N ALA A 255 15.38 7.63 6.22
CA ALA A 255 14.35 8.66 6.21
C ALA A 255 14.53 9.71 5.09
N ARG A 256 15.76 10.20 4.85
CA ARG A 256 16.05 11.20 3.81
C ARG A 256 15.66 10.70 2.42
N SER A 257 16.03 9.46 2.08
CA SER A 257 15.67 8.84 0.81
C SER A 257 14.17 8.63 0.66
N THR A 258 13.47 8.31 1.75
CA THR A 258 12.01 8.14 1.72
C THR A 258 11.30 9.47 1.50
N PHE A 259 11.76 10.56 2.12
CA PHE A 259 11.22 11.91 1.86
C PHE A 259 11.50 12.35 0.41
N ALA A 260 12.70 12.10 -0.11
CA ALA A 260 13.04 12.39 -1.49
C ALA A 260 12.18 11.58 -2.47
N LEU A 261 11.95 10.29 -2.19
CA LEU A 261 11.04 9.46 -2.99
C LEU A 261 9.62 10.03 -2.98
N GLY A 262 9.09 10.40 -1.80
CA GLY A 262 7.76 10.98 -1.68
C GLY A 262 7.62 12.26 -2.50
N HIS A 263 8.58 13.17 -2.38
CA HIS A 263 8.63 14.40 -3.18
C HIS A 263 8.70 14.12 -4.69
N ASN A 264 9.56 13.19 -5.12
CA ASN A 264 9.70 12.83 -6.53
C ASN A 264 8.42 12.24 -7.11
N VAL A 265 7.74 11.36 -6.34
CA VAL A 265 6.46 10.77 -6.74
C VAL A 265 5.43 11.85 -7.05
N VAL A 266 5.25 12.79 -6.13
CA VAL A 266 4.26 13.87 -6.27
C VAL A 266 4.64 14.84 -7.39
N SER A 267 5.91 15.25 -7.43
CA SER A 267 6.44 16.21 -8.41
C SER A 267 6.38 15.69 -9.85
N ASN A 268 6.44 14.37 -10.04
CA ASN A 268 6.33 13.72 -11.35
C ASN A 268 4.91 13.19 -11.63
N GLY A 269 3.89 13.66 -10.92
CA GLY A 269 2.48 13.43 -11.25
C GLY A 269 1.76 12.33 -10.45
N GLY A 270 2.48 11.60 -9.59
CA GLY A 270 1.88 10.63 -8.69
C GLY A 270 0.97 11.28 -7.65
N ARG A 271 -0.05 10.55 -7.19
CA ARG A 271 -1.10 11.06 -6.29
C ARG A 271 -1.39 10.16 -5.09
N ALA A 272 -0.64 9.08 -4.94
CA ALA A 272 -0.74 8.21 -3.78
C ALA A 272 0.62 7.64 -3.39
N ILE A 273 0.77 7.29 -2.12
CA ILE A 273 1.92 6.62 -1.55
C ILE A 273 1.45 5.57 -0.55
N LEU A 274 2.00 4.37 -0.65
CA LEU A 274 1.67 3.26 0.23
C LEU A 274 2.96 2.64 0.76
N PHE A 275 3.33 3.09 1.96
CA PHE A 275 4.62 2.80 2.59
C PHE A 275 4.42 1.89 3.80
N GLY A 276 5.21 0.81 3.88
CA GLY A 276 5.17 -0.14 4.98
C GLY A 276 6.46 -0.09 5.79
N ARG A 277 7.44 -0.92 5.41
CA ARG A 277 8.76 -1.03 6.07
C ARG A 277 9.51 0.29 6.23
N THR A 278 9.28 1.26 5.33
CA THR A 278 9.87 2.59 5.41
C THR A 278 9.27 3.46 6.51
N ILE A 279 8.07 3.15 7.00
CA ILE A 279 7.43 3.82 8.16
C ILE A 279 7.75 3.04 9.43
N PHE A 280 7.30 1.79 9.57
CA PHE A 280 7.43 1.06 10.85
C PHE A 280 8.86 0.66 11.21
N GLY A 281 9.81 0.79 10.28
CA GLY A 281 11.22 0.61 10.56
C GLY A 281 11.87 1.80 11.26
N GLU A 282 11.27 2.98 11.16
CA GLU A 282 11.80 4.21 11.76
C GLU A 282 11.77 4.17 13.30
N ASP A 283 12.70 4.87 13.93
CA ASP A 283 12.81 4.93 15.40
C ASP A 283 11.57 5.63 16.01
N ASP A 284 11.05 6.66 15.33
CA ASP A 284 9.79 7.34 15.65
C ASP A 284 8.89 7.36 14.41
N PRO A 285 8.08 6.30 14.18
CA PRO A 285 7.21 6.23 13.02
C PRO A 285 6.15 7.34 12.96
N ILE A 286 5.68 7.85 14.11
CA ILE A 286 4.65 8.90 14.17
C ILE A 286 5.25 10.22 13.70
N GLY A 287 6.36 10.65 14.32
CA GLY A 287 7.08 11.86 13.91
C GLY A 287 7.56 11.79 12.46
N PHE A 288 7.94 10.60 12.00
CA PHE A 288 8.29 10.35 10.59
C PHE A 288 7.10 10.60 9.66
N VAL A 289 5.92 10.02 9.95
CA VAL A 289 4.70 10.19 9.13
C VAL A 289 4.25 11.65 9.10
N GLN A 290 4.33 12.37 10.22
CA GLN A 290 4.04 13.81 10.26
C GLN A 290 4.93 14.62 9.33
N CYS A 291 6.24 14.32 9.30
CA CYS A 291 7.18 14.98 8.38
C CYS A 291 6.93 14.58 6.93
N LEU A 292 6.68 13.28 6.67
CA LEU A 292 6.34 12.80 5.33
C LEU A 292 5.08 13.48 4.79
N ARG A 293 4.05 13.64 5.62
CA ARG A 293 2.81 14.32 5.23
C ARG A 293 3.06 15.72 4.70
N ARG A 294 3.88 16.53 5.39
CA ARG A 294 4.25 17.89 4.95
C ARG A 294 4.99 17.90 3.61
N VAL A 295 5.90 16.94 3.40
CA VAL A 295 6.61 16.79 2.11
C VAL A 295 5.63 16.50 0.97
N LEU A 296 4.65 15.63 1.22
CA LEU A 296 3.67 15.24 0.22
C LEU A 296 2.64 16.35 -0.07
N ASP A 297 2.30 17.15 0.94
CA ASP A 297 1.42 18.31 0.79
C ASP A 297 2.13 19.54 0.18
N GLY A 298 3.44 19.43 -0.07
CA GLY A 298 4.26 20.51 -0.62
C GLY A 298 4.57 21.64 0.38
N GLU A 299 4.31 21.41 1.66
CA GLU A 299 4.56 22.37 2.76
C GLU A 299 6.03 22.39 3.20
N ASP A 300 6.79 21.34 2.88
CA ASP A 300 8.16 21.16 3.31
C ASP A 300 8.97 20.45 2.20
N ASP A 301 10.29 20.69 2.15
CA ASP A 301 11.18 19.97 1.23
C ASP A 301 11.84 18.77 1.92
N PRO A 302 12.35 17.78 1.15
CA PRO A 302 12.93 16.57 1.74
C PRO A 302 14.09 16.80 2.70
N GLN A 303 14.89 17.86 2.52
CA GLN A 303 16.04 18.14 3.36
C GLN A 303 15.61 18.74 4.68
N ASN A 304 14.70 19.72 4.64
CA ASN A 304 14.14 20.35 5.82
C ASN A 304 13.29 19.37 6.64
N ALA A 305 12.42 18.59 6.00
CA ALA A 305 11.66 17.53 6.67
C ALA A 305 12.58 16.49 7.35
N HIS A 306 13.71 16.15 6.73
CA HIS A 306 14.71 15.28 7.36
C HIS A 306 15.34 15.92 8.58
N ALA A 307 15.74 17.20 8.49
CA ALA A 307 16.32 17.92 9.63
C ALA A 307 15.34 18.03 10.80
N GLU A 308 14.05 18.31 10.54
CA GLU A 308 13.00 18.32 11.56
C GLU A 308 12.81 16.95 12.19
N TYR A 309 12.74 15.88 11.39
CA TYR A 309 12.64 14.53 11.92
C TYR A 309 13.86 14.17 12.81
N GLN A 310 15.07 14.60 12.45
CA GLN A 310 16.25 14.40 13.30
C GLN A 310 16.17 15.17 14.62
N LYS A 311 15.50 16.33 14.67
CA LYS A 311 15.26 17.06 15.92
C LYS A 311 14.28 16.30 16.82
N LEU A 312 13.19 15.76 16.25
CA LEU A 312 12.22 14.92 16.98
C LEU A 312 12.92 13.73 17.65
N LEU A 313 13.75 13.01 16.90
CA LEU A 313 14.52 11.86 17.43
C LEU A 313 15.45 12.24 18.59
N ARG A 314 16.01 13.45 18.61
CA ARG A 314 16.83 13.94 19.73
C ARG A 314 15.98 14.32 20.94
N GLY A 315 14.81 14.91 20.72
CA GLY A 315 13.86 15.27 21.77
C GLY A 315 13.34 14.04 22.52
N SER A 316 12.94 13.00 21.80
CA SER A 316 12.41 11.76 22.36
C SER A 316 13.44 10.91 23.11
N ARG A 317 14.75 11.14 22.90
CA ARG A 317 15.84 10.44 23.61
C ARG A 317 16.25 11.13 24.92
N ASN A 318 15.79 12.36 25.16
CA ASN A 318 16.13 13.16 26.32
C ASN A 318 14.97 13.28 27.34
N GLY A 319 13.81 12.68 27.06
CA GLY A 319 12.67 12.55 27.97
C GLY A 319 12.48 11.12 28.42
#